data_AF-A0A2V7VSE6-F1
#
_entry.id   AF-A0A2V7VSE6-F1
#
_cell.length_a   1.000
_cell.length_b   1.000
_cell.length_c   1.000
_cell.angle_alpha   90.00
_cell.angle_beta   90.00
_cell.angle_gamma   90.00
#
_symmetry.space_group_name_H-M   'P 1'
#
loop_
_entity.id
_entity.type
_entity.pdbx_description
1 polymer ?
#
loop_
_entity_poly.entity_id
_entity_poly.type
_entity_poly.pdbx_seq_one_letter_code
_entity_poly.pdbx_strand_id
1 'polypeptide(L)' 'PGAALGGRLIADIAPPLTIDNFEGIDCRKGRHATPVFYVISDNNFSAEQRTLLLMYELVLN' A
#
# COMPACT_ATOMS: atom_id res chain seq x y z
N PRO A 1 7.60 21.74 -13.77
CA PRO A 1 8.83 21.05 -13.31
C PRO A 1 8.64 20.47 -11.91
N GLY A 2 9.20 19.29 -11.62
CA GLY A 2 9.15 18.62 -10.31
C GLY A 2 10.55 18.39 -9.73
N ALA A 3 10.66 18.37 -8.40
CA ALA A 3 11.90 18.07 -7.67
C ALA A 3 11.96 16.58 -7.27
N ALA A 4 13.16 15.99 -7.25
CA ALA A 4 13.35 14.63 -6.76
C ALA A 4 13.15 14.59 -5.24
N LEU A 5 12.20 13.75 -4.80
CA LEU A 5 12.01 13.43 -3.38
C LEU A 5 12.82 12.18 -3.04
N GLY A 6 13.70 12.30 -2.06
CA GLY A 6 14.38 11.16 -1.45
C GLY A 6 13.57 10.57 -0.31
N GLY A 7 13.77 9.29 -0.01
CA GLY A 7 13.12 8.58 1.09
C GLY A 7 13.93 7.38 1.56
N ARG A 8 13.64 6.92 2.77
CA ARG A 8 14.18 5.66 3.31
C ARG A 8 13.15 4.56 3.09
N LEU A 9 13.58 3.42 2.55
CA LEU A 9 12.74 2.22 2.50
C LEU A 9 12.44 1.74 3.92
N ILE A 10 11.16 1.60 4.26
CA ILE A 10 10.71 1.18 5.61
C ILE A 10 10.02 -0.19 5.61
N ALA A 11 9.57 -0.67 4.45
CA ALA A 11 8.92 -1.95 4.28
C ALA A 11 9.05 -2.39 2.81
N ASP A 12 9.12 -3.70 2.60
CA ASP A 12 9.07 -4.33 1.28
C ASP A 12 7.95 -5.37 1.30
N ILE A 13 7.06 -5.33 0.31
CA ILE A 13 5.95 -6.28 0.20
C ILE A 13 6.48 -7.47 -0.60
N ALA A 14 6.77 -8.58 0.09
CA ALA A 14 7.40 -9.75 -0.49
C ALA A 14 6.37 -10.84 -0.89
N PRO A 15 6.73 -11.75 -1.81
CA PRO A 15 5.87 -12.85 -2.23
C PRO A 15 5.37 -13.76 -1.09
N PRO A 16 4.19 -14.40 -1.25
CA PRO A 16 3.34 -14.37 -2.44
C PRO A 16 2.49 -13.09 -2.52
N LEU A 17 2.57 -12.41 -3.66
CA LEU A 17 1.79 -11.19 -3.91
C LEU A 17 0.49 -11.55 -4.62
N THR A 18 -0.55 -10.76 -4.38
CA THR A 18 -1.70 -10.71 -5.28
C THR A 18 -1.24 -10.13 -6.62
N ILE A 19 -1.60 -10.75 -7.74
CA ILE A 19 -1.30 -10.21 -9.08
C ILE A 19 -2.25 -9.02 -9.29
N ASP A 20 -1.82 -7.83 -8.89
CA ASP A 20 -2.60 -6.60 -9.06
C ASP A 20 -1.69 -5.37 -9.06
N ASN A 21 -2.16 -4.26 -9.64
CA ASN A 21 -1.51 -2.96 -9.68
C ASN A 21 -2.10 -2.04 -8.59
N PHE A 22 -1.28 -1.72 -7.58
CA PHE A 22 -1.67 -0.82 -6.50
C PHE A 22 -1.31 0.62 -6.86
N GLU A 23 -2.33 1.46 -7.07
CA GLU A 23 -2.14 2.88 -7.47
C GLU A 23 -2.37 3.86 -6.32
N GLY A 24 -3.14 3.44 -5.30
CA GLY A 24 -3.44 4.27 -4.13
C GLY A 24 -2.77 3.75 -2.87
N ILE A 25 -2.26 4.69 -2.06
CA ILE A 25 -1.73 4.43 -0.72
C ILE A 25 -2.17 5.52 0.25
N ASP A 26 -2.58 5.12 1.45
CA ASP A 26 -2.81 6.03 2.57
C ASP A 26 -2.29 5.43 3.87
N CYS A 27 -2.01 6.28 4.87
CA CYS A 27 -1.50 5.87 6.16
C CYS A 27 -2.19 6.64 7.29
N ARG A 28 -2.61 5.90 8.32
CA ARG A 28 -3.15 6.47 9.56
C ARG A 28 -2.47 5.89 10.79
N LYS A 29 -2.70 6.53 11.95
CA LYS A 29 -2.31 5.96 13.24
C LYS A 29 -3.27 4.83 13.65
N GLY A 30 -2.70 3.70 14.06
CA GLY A 30 -3.38 2.54 14.61
C GLY A 30 -3.65 2.66 16.11
N ARG A 31 -4.18 1.58 16.72
CA ARG A 31 -4.57 1.53 18.14
C ARG A 31 -3.38 1.73 19.10
N HIS A 32 -2.18 1.38 18.66
CA HIS A 32 -0.94 1.47 19.45
C HIS A 32 0.02 2.56 18.95
N ALA A 33 -0.52 3.59 18.29
CA ALA A 33 0.26 4.61 17.57
C ALA A 33 1.21 4.05 16.49
N THR A 34 1.04 2.79 16.14
CA THR A 34 1.67 2.09 15.02
C THR A 34 1.10 2.62 13.70
N PRO A 35 1.94 2.82 12.67
CA PRO A 35 1.45 3.14 11.33
C PRO A 35 0.62 2.00 10.77
N VAL A 36 -0.58 2.32 10.26
CA VAL A 36 -1.42 1.39 9.49
C VAL A 36 -1.51 1.92 8.07
N PHE A 37 -1.03 1.12 7.13
CA PHE A 37 -1.02 1.41 5.70
C PHE A 37 -2.20 0.73 5.02
N TYR A 38 -2.82 1.45 4.10
CA TYR A 38 -3.79 0.93 3.15
C TYR A 38 -3.20 1.04 1.76
N VAL A 39 -3.29 -0.04 0.99
CA VAL A 39 -3.01 -0.02 -0.45
C VAL A 39 -4.24 -0.51 -1.19
N ILE A 40 -4.60 0.19 -2.26
CA ILE A 40 -5.77 -0.12 -3.07
C ILE A 40 -5.36 -0.36 -4.52
N SER A 41 -5.84 -1.46 -5.11
CA SER A 41 -5.66 -1.70 -6.53
C SER A 41 -6.66 -0.92 -7.37
N ASP A 42 -6.35 -0.74 -8.65
CA ASP A 42 -7.39 -0.33 -9.60
C ASP A 42 -8.24 -1.56 -10.00
N ASN A 43 -9.04 -1.42 -11.05
CA ASN A 43 -9.75 -2.56 -11.65
C ASN A 43 -9.29 -2.83 -13.09
N ASN A 44 -8.16 -2.26 -13.52
CA ASN A 44 -7.67 -2.17 -14.89
C ASN A 44 -8.77 -1.89 -15.94
N PHE A 45 -9.73 -1.02 -15.62
CA PHE A 45 -10.90 -0.72 -16.47
C PHE A 45 -11.80 -1.93 -16.80
N SER A 46 -11.66 -3.04 -16.08
CA SER A 46 -12.48 -4.26 -16.21
C SER A 46 -13.51 -4.34 -15.09
N ALA A 47 -14.77 -4.57 -15.46
CA ALA A 47 -15.84 -4.81 -14.50
C ALA A 47 -15.76 -6.20 -13.83
N GLU A 48 -15.02 -7.14 -14.42
CA GLU A 48 -14.85 -8.49 -13.88
C GLU A 48 -13.72 -8.56 -12.84
N GLN A 49 -12.78 -7.61 -12.89
CA GLN A 49 -11.72 -7.49 -11.88
C GLN A 49 -12.24 -6.81 -10.63
N ARG A 50 -11.95 -7.42 -9.48
CA ARG A 50 -12.30 -6.86 -8.17
C ARG A 50 -11.20 -5.92 -7.72
N THR A 51 -11.55 -4.70 -7.36
CA THR A 51 -10.67 -3.81 -6.59
C THR A 51 -10.36 -4.43 -5.24
N LEU A 52 -9.07 -4.54 -4.90
CA LEU A 52 -8.58 -5.05 -3.64
C LEU A 52 -8.16 -3.88 -2.73
N LEU A 53 -8.63 -3.91 -1.48
CA LEU A 53 -8.13 -3.04 -0.42
C LEU A 53 -7.39 -3.88 0.61
N LEU A 54 -6.08 -3.68 0.71
CA LEU A 54 -5.22 -4.37 1.67
C LEU A 54 -4.83 -3.43 2.80
N MET A 55 -4.76 -3.95 4.02
CA MET A 55 -4.40 -3.21 5.22
C MET A 55 -3.24 -3.89 5.93
N TYR A 56 -2.19 -3.13 6.25
CA TYR A 56 -1.00 -3.62 6.93
C TYR A 56 -0.70 -2.75 8.15
N GLU A 57 -0.35 -3.37 9.26
CA GLU A 57 0.19 -2.66 10.43
C GLU A 57 1.72 -2.81 10.43
N LEU A 58 2.44 -1.70 10.49
CA LEU A 58 3.89 -1.70 10.54
C LEU A 58 4.36 -1.98 11.96
N VAL A 59 4.93 -3.16 12.17
CA VAL A 59 5.62 -3.55 13.41
C VAL A 59 7.11 -3.29 13.23
N LEU A 60 7.66 -2.35 14.00
CA LEU A 60 9.10 -2.14 14.05
C LEU A 60 9.70 -3.17 15.01
N ASN A 61 10.60 -4.00 14.51
CA ASN A 61 11.44 -4.88 15.33
C ASN A 61 12.59 -4.10 15.97
#